data_AF-A0A0D6KNB0-F1
#
_entry.id   AF-A0A0D6KNB0-F1
#
_cell.length_a   1.000
_cell.length_b   1.000
_cell.length_c   1.000
_cell.angle_alpha   90.00
_cell.angle_beta   90.00
_cell.angle_gamma   90.00
#
_symmetry.space_group_name_H-M   'P 1'
#
loop_
_entity.id
_entity.type
_entity.pdbx_description
1 polymer ?
#
loop_
_entity_poly.entity_id
_entity_poly.type
_entity_poly.pdbx_seq_one_letter_code
_entity_poly.pdbx_strand_id
1 'polypeptide(L)'
;MYEPQNIKKGKFYYQNLPRIILAILFAVIFVSCGYATALVLIFHPNINTIYPTFIPNIHNQVQCEKSERIWREQKCWDEQHNPLF
;
A
#
# COMPACT_ATOMS: atom_id res chain seq x y z
N MET A 1 35.98 47.25 -25.23
CA MET A 1 36.29 46.46 -24.02
C MET A 1 35.39 45.23 -24.06
N TYR A 2 35.92 44.05 -24.42
CA TYR A 2 35.12 42.83 -24.62
C TYR A 2 35.16 42.01 -23.34
N GLU A 3 34.01 41.80 -22.72
CA GLU A 3 33.92 40.99 -21.49
C GLU A 3 33.95 39.50 -21.85
N PRO A 4 34.79 38.67 -21.20
CA PRO A 4 34.91 37.26 -21.52
C PRO A 4 33.58 36.51 -21.32
N GLN A 5 33.15 35.79 -22.35
CA GLN A 5 31.91 34.99 -22.37
C GLN A 5 31.81 33.98 -21.20
N ASN A 6 32.95 33.48 -20.71
CA ASN A 6 33.01 32.57 -19.55
C ASN A 6 32.55 33.23 -18.23
N ILE A 7 32.77 34.54 -18.06
CA ILE A 7 32.34 35.27 -16.87
C ILE A 7 30.81 35.42 -16.88
N LYS A 8 30.20 35.64 -18.06
CA LYS A 8 28.74 35.72 -18.21
C LYS A 8 28.06 34.38 -17.94
N LYS A 9 28.62 33.27 -18.45
CA LYS A 9 28.11 31.91 -18.18
C LYS A 9 28.21 31.52 -16.70
N GLY A 10 29.34 31.81 -16.05
CA GLY A 10 29.53 31.55 -14.62
C GLY A 10 28.58 32.35 -13.73
N LYS A 11 28.34 33.63 -14.07
CA LYS A 11 27.41 34.50 -13.34
C LYS A 11 25.95 34.07 -13.51
N PHE A 12 25.55 33.66 -14.73
CA PHE A 12 24.23 33.10 -15.00
C PHE A 12 24.00 31.76 -14.29
N TYR A 13 25.03 30.91 -14.24
CA TYR A 13 24.96 29.62 -13.55
C TYR A 13 24.80 29.80 -12.04
N TYR A 14 25.61 30.65 -11.39
CA TYR A 14 25.52 30.91 -9.95
C TYR A 14 24.18 31.51 -9.51
N GLN A 15 23.61 32.40 -10.32
CA GLN A 15 22.30 33.00 -10.02
C GLN A 15 21.15 32.00 -10.11
N ASN A 16 21.25 31.02 -11.01
CA ASN A 16 20.21 30.00 -11.21
C ASN A 16 20.47 28.69 -10.43
N LEU A 17 21.67 28.50 -9.90
CA LEU A 17 22.09 27.36 -9.08
C LEU A 17 21.10 27.02 -7.94
N PRO A 18 20.64 27.96 -7.10
CA PRO A 18 19.68 27.63 -6.03
C PRO A 18 18.33 27.14 -6.57
N ARG A 19 17.89 27.68 -7.72
CA ARG A 19 16.64 27.24 -8.37
C ARG A 19 16.77 25.83 -8.94
N ILE A 20 17.93 25.50 -9.51
CA ILE A 20 18.22 24.15 -10.01
C ILE A 20 18.30 23.16 -8.84
N ILE A 21 18.99 23.50 -7.75
CA ILE A 21 19.06 22.66 -6.55
C ILE A 21 17.66 22.39 -5.99
N LEU A 22 16.81 23.42 -5.89
CA LEU A 22 15.45 23.28 -5.40
C LEU A 22 14.61 22.38 -6.32
N ALA A 23 14.76 22.51 -7.63
CA ALA A 23 14.09 21.63 -8.59
C ALA A 23 14.53 20.17 -8.47
N ILE A 24 15.82 19.91 -8.26
CA ILE A 24 16.36 18.56 -8.04
C ILE A 24 15.80 17.97 -6.75
N LEU A 25 15.82 18.73 -5.65
CA LEU A 25 15.27 18.29 -4.37
C LEU A 25 13.77 17.94 -4.49
N PHE A 26 12.99 18.79 -5.16
CA PHE A 26 11.58 18.52 -5.42
C PHE A 26 11.37 17.24 -6.23
N ALA A 27 12.15 17.05 -7.30
CA ALA A 27 12.07 15.84 -8.13
C ALA A 27 12.39 14.58 -7.34
N VAL A 28 13.42 14.62 -6.48
CA VAL A 28 13.80 13.50 -5.61
C VAL A 28 12.69 13.16 -4.62
N ILE A 29 12.07 14.16 -4.00
CA ILE A 29 10.94 13.97 -3.08
C ILE A 29 9.74 13.36 -3.83
N PHE A 30 9.45 13.86 -5.03
CA PHE A 30 8.34 13.37 -5.82
C PHE A 30 8.53 11.90 -6.22
N VAL A 31 9.73 11.53 -6.68
CA VAL A 31 10.08 10.16 -7.03
C VAL A 31 10.06 9.23 -5.82
N SER A 32 10.63 9.67 -4.68
CA SER A 32 10.66 8.84 -3.47
C SER A 32 9.26 8.61 -2.90
N CYS A 33 8.39 9.62 -2.93
CA CYS A 33 7.00 9.49 -2.53
C CYS A 33 6.22 8.54 -3.46
N GLY A 34 6.41 8.66 -4.78
CA GLY A 34 5.82 7.73 -5.76
C GLY A 34 6.28 6.29 -5.57
N TYR A 35 7.58 6.09 -5.30
CA TYR A 35 8.12 4.77 -5.03
C TYR A 35 7.56 4.16 -3.74
N ALA A 36 7.51 4.93 -2.64
CA ALA A 36 6.97 4.46 -1.37
C ALA A 36 5.47 4.10 -1.46
N THR A 37 4.68 4.90 -2.16
CA THR A 37 3.26 4.61 -2.39
C THR A 37 3.07 3.36 -3.25
N ALA A 38 3.86 3.16 -4.30
CA ALA A 38 3.82 1.94 -5.11
C ALA A 38 4.20 0.70 -4.27
N LEU A 39 5.22 0.79 -3.42
CA LEU A 39 5.57 -0.30 -2.50
C LEU A 39 4.43 -0.62 -1.55
N VAL A 40 3.78 0.38 -0.95
CA VAL A 40 2.62 0.14 -0.10
C VAL A 40 1.53 -0.58 -0.90
N LEU A 41 1.20 -0.15 -2.11
CA LEU A 41 0.17 -0.82 -2.91
C LEU A 41 0.52 -2.27 -3.31
N ILE A 42 1.79 -2.57 -3.58
CA ILE A 42 2.25 -3.91 -3.97
C ILE A 42 2.33 -4.84 -2.75
N PHE A 43 2.81 -4.32 -1.61
CA PHE A 43 3.09 -5.11 -0.42
C PHE A 43 2.01 -4.99 0.65
N HIS A 44 0.94 -4.23 0.44
CA HIS A 44 -0.19 -4.28 1.35
C HIS A 44 -0.83 -5.67 1.21
N PRO A 45 -0.73 -6.54 2.24
CA PRO A 45 -1.52 -7.74 2.23
C PRO A 45 -2.98 -7.29 2.16
N ASN A 46 -3.75 -7.99 1.35
CA ASN A 46 -5.19 -7.81 1.21
C ASN A 46 -5.82 -7.50 2.59
N ILE A 47 -6.31 -6.27 2.80
CA ILE A 47 -6.97 -5.85 4.06
C ILE A 47 -8.30 -6.58 4.26
N ASN A 48 -8.62 -7.53 3.40
CA ASN A 48 -9.53 -8.62 3.72
C ASN A 48 -8.83 -9.57 4.70
N THR A 49 -8.48 -9.08 5.90
CA THR A 49 -8.45 -9.93 7.07
C THR A 49 -9.90 -10.32 7.35
N ILE A 50 -10.45 -11.20 6.50
CA ILE A 50 -11.67 -11.92 6.79
C ILE A 50 -11.29 -12.81 7.95
N TYR A 51 -11.55 -12.33 9.16
CA TYR A 51 -11.43 -13.16 10.34
C TYR A 51 -12.55 -14.19 10.23
N PRO A 52 -12.22 -15.47 10.05
CA PRO A 52 -13.22 -16.51 9.97
C PRO A 52 -14.02 -16.51 11.28
N THR A 53 -15.30 -16.21 11.20
CA THR A 53 -16.21 -16.18 12.35
C THR A 53 -17.17 -17.35 12.24
N PHE A 54 -17.28 -18.13 13.33
CA PHE A 54 -18.28 -19.19 13.35
C PHE A 54 -19.69 -18.60 13.41
N ILE A 55 -20.70 -19.37 12.98
CA ILE A 55 -22.08 -18.92 12.96
C ILE A 55 -22.64 -18.84 14.39
N PRO A 56 -23.01 -17.64 14.89
CA PRO A 56 -23.29 -17.43 16.31
C PRO A 56 -24.61 -18.07 16.78
N ASN A 57 -25.53 -18.42 15.87
CA ASN A 57 -26.88 -18.87 16.23
C ASN A 57 -27.08 -20.40 16.06
N ILE A 58 -25.99 -21.16 15.93
CA ILE A 58 -26.02 -22.62 15.77
C ILE A 58 -25.06 -23.24 16.80
N HIS A 59 -25.63 -23.86 17.82
CA HIS A 59 -24.88 -24.50 18.92
C HIS A 59 -24.97 -26.03 18.90
N ASN A 60 -25.70 -26.60 17.93
CA ASN A 60 -25.88 -28.04 17.79
C ASN A 60 -25.44 -28.50 16.40
N GLN A 61 -24.65 -29.58 16.37
CA GLN A 61 -24.21 -30.27 15.16
C GLN A 61 -25.37 -30.59 14.21
N VAL A 62 -26.47 -31.14 14.73
CA VAL A 62 -27.62 -31.55 13.91
C VAL A 62 -28.23 -30.35 13.16
N GLN A 63 -28.28 -29.20 13.81
CA GLN A 63 -28.79 -27.97 13.20
C GLN A 63 -27.81 -27.41 12.15
N CYS A 64 -26.51 -27.55 12.37
CA CYS A 64 -25.47 -27.14 11.42
C CYS A 64 -25.52 -27.99 10.15
N GLU A 65 -25.50 -29.30 10.30
CA GLU A 65 -25.46 -30.26 9.18
C GLU A 65 -26.77 -30.25 8.38
N LYS A 66 -27.92 -30.00 9.02
CA LYS A 66 -29.21 -29.79 8.34
C LYS A 66 -29.19 -28.58 7.40
N SER A 67 -28.31 -27.61 7.64
CA SER A 67 -28.14 -26.43 6.78
C SER A 67 -27.03 -26.57 5.73
N GLU A 68 -26.55 -27.79 5.47
CA GLU A 68 -25.47 -28.09 4.51
C GLU A 68 -24.13 -27.41 4.87
N ARG A 69 -23.90 -27.21 6.19
CA ARG A 69 -22.71 -26.56 6.73
C ARG A 69 -21.81 -27.54 7.47
N ILE A 70 -20.56 -27.15 7.71
CA ILE A 70 -19.55 -28.02 8.32
C ILE A 70 -19.50 -27.80 9.83
N TRP A 71 -19.70 -28.86 10.61
CA TRP A 71 -19.46 -28.85 12.04
C TRP A 71 -18.01 -29.22 12.36
N ARG A 72 -17.29 -28.34 13.08
CA ARG A 72 -15.90 -28.55 13.47
C ARG A 72 -15.58 -27.76 14.74
N GLU A 73 -14.83 -28.36 15.67
CA GLU A 73 -14.40 -27.70 16.92
C GLU A 73 -15.58 -27.11 17.72
N GLN A 74 -16.68 -27.86 17.80
CA GLN A 74 -17.91 -27.44 18.49
C GLN A 74 -18.53 -26.15 17.93
N LYS A 75 -18.22 -25.82 16.68
CA LYS A 75 -18.68 -24.63 15.96
C LYS A 75 -19.20 -25.02 14.58
N CYS A 76 -20.12 -24.21 14.06
CA CYS A 76 -20.65 -24.36 12.71
C CYS A 76 -19.95 -23.38 11.76
N TRP A 77 -19.52 -23.87 10.61
CA TRP A 77 -18.75 -23.15 9.60
C TRP A 77 -19.42 -23.24 8.23
N ASP A 78 -19.39 -22.14 7.47
CA ASP A 78 -19.79 -22.10 6.05
C ASP A 78 -18.59 -21.75 5.17
N GLU A 79 -18.78 -21.80 3.84
CA GLU A 79 -17.71 -21.50 2.88
C GLU A 79 -17.20 -20.05 2.95
N GLN A 80 -17.97 -19.14 3.55
CA GLN A 80 -17.63 -17.72 3.62
C GLN A 80 -16.79 -17.39 4.86
N HIS A 81 -16.95 -18.16 5.94
CA HIS A 81 -16.37 -17.85 7.24
C HIS A 81 -15.51 -18.99 7.81
N ASN A 82 -15.26 -20.06 7.06
CA ASN A 82 -14.37 -21.15 7.47
C ASN A 82 -12.88 -20.71 7.41
N PRO A 83 -12.08 -20.92 8.47
CA PRO A 83 -10.65 -20.56 8.49
C PRO A 83 -9.78 -21.32 7.48
N LEU A 84 -10.32 -22.36 6.83
CA LEU A 84 -9.58 -23.30 5.99
C LEU A 84 -10.02 -23.29 4.52
N PHE A 85 -10.94 -22.41 4.12
CA PHE A 85 -11.32 -22.17 2.72
C PHE A 85 -10.82 -20.82 2.23
#